data_AF-A0A3E2D4S4-F1
#
_entry.id   AF-A0A3E2D4S4-F1
#
_cell.length_a   1.000
_cell.length_b   1.000
_cell.length_c   1.000
_cell.angle_alpha   90.00
_cell.angle_beta   90.00
_cell.angle_gamma   90.00
#
_symmetry.space_group_name_H-M   'P 1'
#
loop_
_entity.id
_entity.type
_entity.pdbx_description
1 polymer ?
#
loop_
_entity_poly.entity_id
_entity_poly.type
_entity_poly.pdbx_seq_one_letter_code
_entity_poly.pdbx_strand_id
1 'polypeptide(L)'
;MVEGNKNLIIADSKNASVKTIKTIESAKAIIDAKAIKERIYNIRNQKVMLDFELAEIYGYTTARFNEQVKNNIEKFDNDFMFQLTADEFKNLMSKNSTSSWGGRRKLPYAFTEQGIYMLMTVLRGELATMQSKALIRTFKQMKDYIVENKDFIGENELAKLAIQTSRNTKDIAEIKSQMATKEDFNKVMDNFINPNTYKHFLLMDGNKIEADLAYCKIYKSAKRSIYVVDNYIGLKTLELLRFAGEGVEIVVFSDNARNKNMLTESMLSDFVSDYPSVDLKFKTAGRKYHDRYVAIDYGTDDEAVYLCARRPTFALKA
;
A
#
# COMPACT_ATOMS: atom_id res chain seq x y z
N MET A 1 40.54 12.43 15.35
CA MET A 1 39.98 13.07 14.16
C MET A 1 38.67 12.37 13.85
N VAL A 2 37.55 12.99 14.25
CA VAL A 2 36.19 12.47 14.05
C VAL A 2 35.47 13.51 13.20
N GLU A 3 35.28 13.19 11.91
CA GLU A 3 34.51 14.03 10.99
C GLU A 3 33.01 13.87 11.25
N GLY A 4 32.35 15.02 11.42
CA GLY A 4 30.97 15.14 11.84
C GLY A 4 29.94 14.90 10.74
N ASN A 5 28.80 14.38 11.21
CA ASN A 5 27.53 14.20 10.50
C ASN A 5 27.09 15.47 9.74
N LYS A 6 27.28 15.47 8.42
CA LYS A 6 26.58 16.36 7.48
C LYS A 6 25.43 15.58 6.85
N ASN A 7 24.19 15.80 7.33
CA ASN A 7 22.94 15.64 6.55
C ASN A 7 21.71 15.95 7.41
N LEU A 8 21.58 17.21 7.84
CA LEU A 8 20.33 17.78 8.33
C LEU A 8 20.07 19.06 7.53
N ILE A 9 19.01 19.08 6.71
CA ILE A 9 18.57 20.28 5.99
C ILE A 9 17.15 20.62 6.46
N ILE A 10 17.00 21.76 7.12
CA ILE A 10 15.73 22.39 7.49
C ILE A 10 15.46 23.48 6.44
N ALA A 11 14.30 23.46 5.79
CA ALA A 11 13.94 24.45 4.79
C ALA A 11 13.00 25.51 5.40
N ASP A 12 13.43 26.77 5.37
CA ASP A 12 12.64 27.96 5.72
C ASP A 12 11.72 28.38 4.56
N SER A 13 10.45 28.65 4.88
CA SER A 13 9.43 29.04 3.91
C SER A 13 9.13 30.54 3.97
N LYS A 14 9.76 31.37 3.12
CA LYS A 14 9.26 32.73 2.81
C LYS A 14 9.63 33.17 1.40
N ASN A 15 8.72 32.97 0.45
CA ASN A 15 8.40 33.93 -0.63
C ASN A 15 7.39 33.33 -1.60
N ALA A 16 6.10 33.59 -1.39
CA ALA A 16 5.07 33.40 -2.41
C ALA A 16 4.72 34.77 -2.99
N SER A 17 5.09 34.99 -4.25
CA SER A 17 4.90 36.24 -4.99
C SER A 17 3.47 36.40 -5.49
N VAL A 18 3.06 37.67 -5.62
CA VAL A 18 1.72 38.21 -5.92
C VAL A 18 1.06 37.65 -7.21
N LYS A 19 1.81 36.96 -8.08
CA LYS A 19 1.27 36.20 -9.23
C LYS A 19 0.39 35.01 -8.81
N THR A 20 0.64 34.46 -7.62
CA THR A 20 -0.10 33.32 -7.06
C THR A 20 -1.53 33.71 -6.70
N ILE A 21 -1.75 34.95 -6.23
CA ILE A 21 -3.06 35.42 -5.75
C ILE A 21 -4.07 35.57 -6.90
N LYS A 22 -3.64 36.06 -8.08
CA LYS A 22 -4.50 36.15 -9.27
C LYS A 22 -4.89 34.78 -9.87
N THR A 23 -4.09 33.74 -9.62
CA THR A 23 -4.39 32.38 -10.09
C THR A 23 -5.37 31.67 -9.14
N ILE A 24 -5.38 32.05 -7.86
CA ILE A 24 -6.27 31.47 -6.84
C ILE A 24 -7.72 31.95 -7.01
N GLU A 25 -7.96 33.18 -7.48
CA GLU A 25 -9.33 33.67 -7.75
C GLU A 25 -10.02 32.92 -8.90
N SER A 26 -9.27 32.44 -9.89
CA SER A 26 -9.82 31.68 -11.03
C SER A 26 -10.24 30.25 -10.67
N ALA A 27 -9.83 29.72 -9.51
CA ALA A 27 -10.06 28.34 -9.09
C ALA A 27 -11.28 28.17 -8.16
N LYS A 28 -12.06 29.22 -7.92
CA LYS A 28 -13.23 29.18 -7.04
C LYS A 28 -14.51 28.77 -7.77
N ALA A 29 -14.45 27.72 -8.58
CA ALA A 29 -15.64 27.01 -9.02
C ALA A 29 -15.99 25.96 -7.94
N ILE A 30 -16.88 26.34 -7.03
CA ILE A 30 -17.65 25.34 -6.27
C ILE A 30 -18.44 24.56 -7.33
N ILE A 31 -18.21 23.25 -7.41
CA ILE A 31 -18.82 22.42 -8.45
C ILE A 31 -20.34 22.48 -8.33
N ASP A 32 -21.01 23.05 -9.34
CA ASP A 32 -22.47 23.06 -9.45
C ASP A 32 -22.99 21.66 -9.83
N ALA A 33 -24.11 21.24 -9.21
CA ALA A 33 -24.76 19.97 -9.50
C ALA A 33 -25.19 19.82 -10.96
N LYS A 34 -25.52 20.94 -11.62
CA LYS A 34 -25.81 20.95 -13.05
C LYS A 34 -24.58 20.61 -13.89
N ALA A 35 -23.43 21.17 -13.54
CA ALA A 35 -22.16 20.93 -14.24
C ALA A 35 -21.65 19.49 -14.07
N ILE A 36 -21.89 18.85 -12.91
CA ILE A 36 -21.60 17.42 -12.74
C ILE A 36 -22.51 16.56 -13.62
N LYS A 37 -23.81 16.87 -13.66
CA LYS A 37 -24.79 16.07 -14.43
C LYS A 37 -24.46 16.01 -15.92
N GLU A 38 -23.96 17.10 -16.49
CA GLU A 38 -23.56 17.20 -17.89
C GLU A 38 -22.27 16.42 -18.22
N ARG A 39 -21.47 16.07 -17.19
CA ARG A 39 -20.21 15.31 -17.31
C ARG A 39 -20.35 13.84 -16.94
N ILE A 40 -21.58 13.35 -16.76
CA ILE A 40 -21.87 11.94 -16.49
C ILE A 40 -22.34 11.26 -17.77
N TYR A 41 -21.58 10.27 -18.21
CA TYR A 41 -21.86 9.49 -19.42
C TYR A 41 -22.38 8.10 -19.07
N ASN A 42 -23.19 7.53 -19.96
CA ASN A 42 -23.59 6.13 -19.91
C ASN A 42 -22.70 5.32 -20.88
N ILE A 43 -21.74 4.57 -20.35
CA ILE A 43 -20.82 3.74 -21.14
C ILE A 43 -20.82 2.34 -20.53
N ARG A 44 -21.01 1.29 -21.34
CA ARG A 44 -21.15 -0.11 -20.88
C ARG A 44 -22.20 -0.28 -19.76
N ASN A 45 -23.33 0.43 -19.87
CA ASN A 45 -24.40 0.47 -18.86
C ASN A 45 -23.96 1.00 -17.47
N GLN A 46 -22.82 1.69 -17.40
CA GLN A 46 -22.33 2.34 -16.18
C GLN A 46 -22.35 3.86 -16.34
N LYS A 47 -22.69 4.55 -15.25
CA LYS A 47 -22.56 6.00 -15.11
C LYS A 47 -21.10 6.31 -14.82
N VAL A 48 -20.43 7.02 -15.72
CA VAL A 48 -18.99 7.30 -15.64
C VAL A 48 -18.66 8.76 -15.89
N MET A 49 -17.57 9.23 -15.29
CA MET A 49 -16.93 10.52 -15.63
C MET A 49 -15.59 10.26 -16.29
N LEU A 50 -15.18 11.12 -17.21
CA LEU A 50 -13.94 10.93 -17.97
C LEU A 50 -12.75 11.62 -17.32
N ASP A 51 -11.57 11.05 -17.51
CA ASP A 51 -10.30 11.46 -16.86
C ASP A 51 -9.96 12.95 -17.01
N PHE A 52 -10.27 13.57 -18.15
CA PHE A 52 -9.94 14.99 -18.39
C PHE A 52 -10.89 15.94 -17.68
N GLU A 53 -12.17 15.63 -17.56
CA GLU A 53 -13.12 16.43 -16.77
C GLU A 53 -12.82 16.31 -15.29
N LEU A 54 -12.50 15.09 -14.83
CA LEU A 54 -12.05 14.89 -13.47
C LEU A 54 -10.74 15.64 -13.22
N ALA A 55 -9.76 15.55 -14.11
CA ALA A 55 -8.53 16.30 -13.99
C ALA A 55 -8.78 17.82 -13.88
N GLU A 56 -9.66 18.37 -14.72
CA GLU A 56 -10.07 19.78 -14.65
C GLU A 56 -10.71 20.13 -13.30
N ILE A 57 -11.68 19.32 -12.83
CA ILE A 57 -12.35 19.50 -11.53
C ILE A 57 -11.34 19.51 -10.39
N TYR A 58 -10.38 18.60 -10.41
CA TYR A 58 -9.38 18.45 -9.37
C TYR A 58 -8.19 19.43 -9.51
N GLY A 59 -8.14 20.24 -10.56
CA GLY A 59 -7.07 21.21 -10.81
C GLY A 59 -5.75 20.59 -11.29
N TYR A 60 -5.82 19.45 -11.98
CA TYR A 60 -4.67 18.77 -12.57
C TYR A 60 -4.69 18.84 -14.09
N THR A 61 -3.50 18.77 -14.71
CA THR A 61 -3.43 18.38 -16.12
C THR A 61 -3.85 16.91 -16.24
N THR A 62 -4.52 16.53 -17.34
CA THR A 62 -4.95 15.13 -17.52
C THR A 62 -3.78 14.15 -17.51
N ALA A 63 -2.61 14.58 -17.99
CA ALA A 63 -1.39 13.78 -17.92
C ALA A 63 -0.99 13.47 -16.47
N ARG A 64 -0.92 14.50 -15.61
CA ARG A 64 -0.52 14.36 -14.19
C ARG A 64 -1.59 13.64 -13.36
N PHE A 65 -2.85 13.80 -13.72
CA PHE A 65 -3.96 13.04 -13.13
C PHE A 65 -3.80 11.54 -13.43
N ASN A 66 -3.64 11.18 -14.71
CA ASN A 66 -3.48 9.79 -15.14
C ASN A 66 -2.18 9.15 -14.62
N GLU A 67 -1.12 9.94 -14.45
CA GLU A 67 0.12 9.48 -13.82
C GLU A 67 -0.12 9.05 -12.37
N GLN A 68 -0.84 9.85 -11.58
CA GLN A 68 -1.18 9.50 -10.20
C GLN A 68 -2.04 8.23 -10.11
N VAL A 69 -2.99 8.08 -11.03
CA VAL A 69 -3.82 6.87 -11.14
C VAL A 69 -2.95 5.65 -11.45
N LYS A 70 -2.05 5.75 -12.42
CA LYS A 70 -1.15 4.65 -12.81
C LYS A 70 -0.19 4.24 -11.69
N ASN A 71 0.31 5.21 -10.92
CA ASN A 71 1.17 4.95 -9.77
C ASN A 71 0.43 4.29 -8.60
N ASN A 72 -0.90 4.19 -8.66
CA ASN A 72 -1.76 3.59 -7.64
C ASN A 72 -2.76 2.60 -8.28
N ILE A 73 -2.39 2.00 -9.42
CA ILE A 73 -3.31 1.19 -10.23
C ILE A 73 -3.86 -0.02 -9.46
N GLU A 74 -3.10 -0.51 -8.48
CA GLU A 74 -3.48 -1.60 -7.57
C GLU A 74 -4.72 -1.30 -6.71
N LYS A 75 -5.12 -0.03 -6.62
CA LYS A 75 -6.32 0.39 -5.89
C LYS A 75 -7.56 0.47 -6.79
N PHE A 76 -7.38 0.37 -8.10
CA PHE A 76 -8.44 0.55 -9.07
C PHE A 76 -8.82 -0.80 -9.69
N ASP A 77 -9.83 -1.43 -9.11
CA ASP A 77 -10.42 -2.64 -9.67
C ASP A 77 -11.08 -2.37 -11.04
N ASN A 78 -11.33 -3.43 -11.81
CA ASN A 78 -11.88 -3.33 -13.17
C ASN A 78 -13.27 -2.68 -13.23
N ASP A 79 -14.01 -2.66 -12.12
CA ASP A 79 -15.31 -2.00 -11.97
C ASP A 79 -15.19 -0.54 -11.47
N PHE A 80 -13.99 -0.09 -11.10
CA PHE A 80 -13.74 1.27 -10.63
C PHE A 80 -13.35 2.19 -11.78
N MET A 81 -12.57 1.66 -12.72
CA MET A 81 -12.19 2.38 -13.93
C MET A 81 -11.92 1.46 -15.10
N PHE A 82 -12.06 1.99 -16.31
CA PHE A 82 -11.65 1.30 -17.53
C PHE A 82 -11.26 2.30 -18.60
N GLN A 83 -10.40 1.88 -19.52
CA GLN A 83 -10.07 2.69 -20.70
C GLN A 83 -11.14 2.49 -21.78
N LEU A 84 -11.60 3.59 -22.38
CA LEU A 84 -12.53 3.53 -23.51
C LEU A 84 -11.85 2.89 -24.72
N THR A 85 -12.61 2.15 -25.50
CA THR A 85 -12.21 1.73 -26.85
C THR A 85 -12.31 2.89 -27.84
N ALA A 86 -11.65 2.76 -28.99
CA ALA A 86 -11.73 3.76 -30.06
C ALA A 86 -13.18 3.98 -30.53
N ASP A 87 -13.97 2.90 -30.63
CA ASP A 87 -15.37 2.97 -31.05
C ASP A 87 -16.26 3.62 -29.98
N GLU A 88 -16.07 3.29 -28.70
CA GLU A 88 -16.78 3.94 -27.60
C GLU A 88 -16.49 5.44 -27.55
N PHE A 89 -15.23 5.82 -27.73
CA PHE A 89 -14.81 7.21 -27.75
C PHE A 89 -15.37 7.95 -28.98
N LYS A 90 -15.34 7.34 -30.16
CA LYS A 90 -15.91 7.90 -31.40
C LYS A 90 -17.42 8.10 -31.27
N ASN A 91 -18.12 7.11 -30.72
CA ASN A 91 -19.55 7.20 -30.47
C ASN A 91 -19.89 8.32 -29.48
N LEU A 92 -19.08 8.49 -28.43
CA LEU A 92 -19.24 9.57 -27.46
C LEU A 92 -19.04 10.96 -28.10
N MET A 93 -18.00 11.14 -28.93
CA MET A 93 -17.76 12.39 -29.67
C MET A 93 -18.91 12.72 -30.64
N SER A 94 -19.44 11.70 -31.33
CA SER A 94 -20.53 11.87 -32.31
C SER A 94 -21.84 12.32 -31.67
N LYS A 95 -22.11 11.89 -30.44
CA LYS A 95 -23.35 12.20 -29.71
C LYS A 95 -23.31 13.55 -29.02
N ASN A 96 -22.12 14.04 -28.66
CA ASN A 96 -21.96 15.28 -27.91
C ASN A 96 -21.52 16.48 -28.77
N SER A 97 -21.57 16.34 -30.11
CA SER A 97 -21.27 17.41 -31.10
C SER A 97 -20.00 18.22 -30.83
N THR A 98 -18.99 17.58 -30.22
CA THR A 98 -17.77 18.27 -29.77
C THR A 98 -16.61 17.91 -30.70
N SER A 99 -16.47 18.67 -31.78
CA SER A 99 -15.38 18.52 -32.77
C SER A 99 -13.99 18.87 -32.22
N SER A 100 -13.91 19.47 -31.03
CA SER A 100 -12.66 19.93 -30.38
C SER A 100 -11.85 18.82 -29.68
N TRP A 101 -12.35 17.58 -29.67
CA TRP A 101 -11.70 16.45 -28.98
C TRP A 101 -10.73 15.66 -29.90
N GLY A 102 -10.74 15.98 -31.20
CA GLY A 102 -9.81 15.47 -32.20
C GLY A 102 -8.41 16.05 -31.98
N GLY A 103 -7.48 15.21 -31.51
CA GLY A 103 -6.11 15.61 -31.17
C GLY A 103 -5.52 14.81 -30.01
N ARG A 104 -6.36 14.05 -29.30
CA ARG A 104 -5.92 13.21 -28.20
C ARG A 104 -5.23 11.95 -28.72
N ARG A 105 -3.93 11.80 -28.42
CA ARG A 105 -3.14 10.59 -28.78
C ARG A 105 -3.50 9.35 -27.96
N LYS A 106 -4.12 9.51 -26.78
CA LYS A 106 -4.48 8.41 -25.87
C LYS A 106 -5.98 8.43 -25.57
N LEU A 107 -6.60 7.25 -25.63
CA LEU A 107 -8.01 7.05 -25.29
C LEU A 107 -8.22 7.37 -23.79
N PRO A 108 -9.30 8.07 -23.42
CA PRO A 108 -9.54 8.48 -22.05
C PRO A 108 -9.87 7.29 -21.16
N TYR A 109 -9.59 7.43 -19.87
CA TYR A 109 -10.16 6.57 -18.85
C TYR A 109 -11.54 7.07 -18.43
N ALA A 110 -12.46 6.13 -18.20
CA ALA A 110 -13.72 6.34 -17.52
C ALA A 110 -13.61 5.85 -16.08
N PHE A 111 -14.19 6.61 -15.16
CA PHE A 111 -14.25 6.30 -13.74
C PHE A 111 -15.72 6.20 -13.31
N THR A 112 -16.05 5.11 -12.63
CA THR A 112 -17.35 4.93 -11.98
C THR A 112 -17.42 5.75 -10.68
N GLU A 113 -18.58 5.74 -10.01
CA GLU A 113 -18.72 6.35 -8.67
C GLU A 113 -17.66 5.81 -7.70
N GLN A 114 -17.44 4.48 -7.70
CA GLN A 114 -16.42 3.83 -6.88
C GLN A 114 -15.01 4.28 -7.25
N GLY A 115 -14.72 4.39 -8.55
CA GLY A 115 -13.44 4.93 -9.02
C GLY A 115 -13.20 6.38 -8.59
N ILE A 116 -14.25 7.20 -8.57
CA ILE A 116 -14.18 8.58 -8.07
C ILE A 116 -13.89 8.61 -6.58
N TYR A 117 -14.49 7.73 -5.78
CA TYR A 117 -14.14 7.60 -4.37
C TYR A 117 -12.68 7.15 -4.17
N MET A 118 -12.20 6.25 -5.02
CA MET A 118 -10.82 5.82 -4.97
C MET A 118 -9.84 6.95 -5.31
N LEU A 119 -10.17 7.80 -6.30
CA LEU A 119 -9.39 8.97 -6.67
C LEU A 119 -9.12 9.91 -5.49
N MET A 120 -10.06 10.04 -4.54
CA MET A 120 -9.90 10.88 -3.35
C MET A 120 -8.79 10.39 -2.41
N THR A 121 -8.43 9.11 -2.48
CA THR A 121 -7.32 8.53 -1.70
C THR A 121 -5.96 8.71 -2.40
N VAL A 122 -6.00 8.95 -3.71
CA VAL A 122 -4.83 9.04 -4.59
C VAL A 122 -4.41 10.49 -4.78
N LEU A 123 -5.36 11.37 -5.10
CA LEU A 123 -5.11 12.79 -5.33
C LEU A 123 -4.86 13.51 -4.00
N ARG A 124 -3.74 14.24 -3.91
CA ARG A 124 -3.32 14.93 -2.68
C ARG A 124 -3.25 16.44 -2.90
N GLY A 125 -3.63 17.23 -1.89
CA GLY A 125 -3.56 18.69 -1.93
C GLY A 125 -4.83 19.35 -1.43
N GLU A 126 -4.71 20.63 -1.06
CA GLU A 126 -5.81 21.40 -0.46
C GLU A 126 -6.99 21.55 -1.43
N LEU A 127 -6.72 21.89 -2.70
CA LEU A 127 -7.72 21.97 -3.75
C LEU A 127 -8.40 20.62 -4.00
N ALA A 128 -7.62 19.53 -4.13
CA ALA A 128 -8.17 18.20 -4.36
C ALA A 128 -9.07 17.73 -3.20
N THR A 129 -8.69 18.07 -1.96
CA THR A 129 -9.48 17.76 -0.77
C THR A 129 -10.78 18.55 -0.75
N MET A 130 -10.74 19.83 -1.08
CA MET A 130 -11.92 20.69 -1.16
C MET A 130 -12.89 20.19 -2.24
N GLN A 131 -12.38 19.86 -3.43
CA GLN A 131 -13.19 19.37 -4.55
C GLN A 131 -13.76 17.98 -4.28
N SER A 132 -13.02 17.09 -3.61
CA SER A 132 -13.55 15.80 -3.15
C SER A 132 -14.76 15.97 -2.24
N LYS A 133 -14.68 16.89 -1.26
CA LYS A 133 -15.80 17.18 -0.34
C LYS A 133 -17.01 17.77 -1.08
N ALA A 134 -16.78 18.66 -2.06
CA ALA A 134 -17.85 19.23 -2.88
C ALA A 134 -18.55 18.14 -3.71
N LEU A 135 -17.78 17.30 -4.39
CA LEU A 135 -18.28 16.22 -5.23
C LEU A 135 -19.11 15.20 -4.44
N ILE A 136 -18.65 14.79 -3.24
CA ILE A 136 -19.42 13.92 -2.33
C ILE A 136 -20.75 14.55 -1.95
N ARG A 137 -20.75 15.83 -1.56
CA ARG A 137 -21.98 16.53 -1.16
C ARG A 137 -22.97 16.59 -2.32
N THR A 138 -22.49 16.83 -3.53
CA THR A 138 -23.34 16.88 -4.72
C THR A 138 -23.91 15.52 -5.08
N PHE A 139 -23.12 14.44 -5.08
CA PHE A 139 -23.66 13.10 -5.30
C PHE A 139 -24.68 12.69 -4.26
N LYS A 140 -24.45 13.06 -2.99
CA LYS A 140 -25.43 12.85 -1.93
C LYS A 140 -26.74 13.60 -2.23
N GLN A 141 -26.68 14.89 -2.56
CA GLN A 141 -27.88 15.68 -2.90
C GLN A 141 -28.63 15.10 -4.11
N MET A 142 -27.92 14.62 -5.13
CA MET A 142 -28.55 13.96 -6.28
C MET A 142 -29.26 12.65 -5.88
N LYS A 143 -28.65 11.85 -5.00
CA LYS A 143 -29.25 10.61 -4.48
C LYS A 143 -30.46 10.91 -3.60
N ASP A 144 -30.34 11.89 -2.71
CA ASP A 144 -31.43 12.33 -1.83
C ASP A 144 -32.61 12.83 -2.68
N TYR A 145 -32.36 13.63 -3.74
CA TYR A 145 -33.39 14.08 -4.68
C TYR A 145 -34.09 12.91 -5.41
N ILE A 146 -33.35 11.90 -5.86
CA ILE A 146 -33.95 10.70 -6.49
C ILE A 146 -34.81 9.94 -5.48
N VAL A 147 -34.35 9.86 -4.22
CA VAL A 147 -35.08 9.19 -3.14
C VAL A 147 -36.36 9.95 -2.76
N GLU A 148 -36.30 11.28 -2.75
CA GLU A 148 -37.42 12.17 -2.46
C GLU A 148 -38.44 12.23 -3.61
N ASN A 149 -38.04 11.89 -4.84
CA ASN A 149 -38.90 11.87 -6.04
C ASN A 149 -39.12 10.44 -6.58
N LYS A 150 -39.13 9.43 -5.68
CA LYS A 150 -39.24 7.99 -6.02
C LYS A 150 -40.49 7.62 -6.83
N ASP A 151 -41.53 8.44 -6.82
CA ASP A 151 -42.78 8.22 -7.57
C ASP A 151 -42.56 8.21 -9.11
N PHE A 152 -41.39 8.64 -9.59
CA PHE A 152 -40.98 8.58 -11.00
C PHE A 152 -40.16 7.34 -11.40
N ILE A 153 -39.77 6.49 -10.45
CA ILE A 153 -39.10 5.21 -10.74
C ILE A 153 -40.17 4.14 -10.82
N GLY A 154 -40.42 3.60 -12.02
CA GLY A 154 -41.43 2.56 -12.21
C GLY A 154 -41.24 1.40 -11.23
N GLU A 155 -42.32 0.94 -10.61
CA GLU A 155 -42.34 -0.08 -9.54
C GLU A 155 -41.47 -1.31 -9.84
N ASN A 156 -41.38 -1.68 -11.13
CA ASN A 156 -40.57 -2.79 -11.62
C ASN A 156 -39.05 -2.61 -11.44
N GLU A 157 -38.52 -1.40 -11.58
CA GLU A 157 -37.10 -1.09 -11.36
C GLU A 157 -36.78 -1.13 -9.86
N LEU A 158 -37.68 -0.57 -9.04
CA LEU A 158 -37.55 -0.60 -7.58
C LEU A 158 -37.59 -2.03 -7.03
N ALA A 159 -38.48 -2.87 -7.56
CA ALA A 159 -38.57 -4.28 -7.22
C ALA A 159 -37.29 -5.05 -7.60
N LYS A 160 -36.75 -4.82 -8.80
CA LYS A 160 -35.48 -5.44 -9.24
C LYS A 160 -34.31 -5.03 -8.36
N LEU A 161 -34.19 -3.74 -8.04
CA LEU A 161 -33.14 -3.23 -7.16
C LEU A 161 -33.27 -3.81 -5.74
N ALA A 162 -34.49 -3.94 -5.21
CA ALA A 162 -34.74 -4.54 -3.90
C ALA A 162 -34.33 -6.03 -3.88
N ILE A 163 -34.71 -6.80 -4.92
CA ILE A 163 -34.33 -8.21 -5.06
C ILE A 163 -32.81 -8.36 -5.16
N GLN A 164 -32.15 -7.53 -5.99
CA GLN A 164 -30.71 -7.57 -6.16
C GLN A 164 -29.98 -7.19 -4.87
N THR A 165 -30.45 -6.16 -4.15
CA THR A 165 -29.87 -5.76 -2.85
C THR A 165 -30.02 -6.85 -1.81
N SER A 166 -31.17 -7.55 -1.78
CA SER A 166 -31.40 -8.68 -0.88
C SER A 166 -30.46 -9.86 -1.19
N ARG A 167 -30.27 -10.19 -2.48
CA ARG A 167 -29.29 -11.22 -2.89
C ARG A 167 -27.88 -10.82 -2.50
N ASN A 168 -27.43 -9.62 -2.87
CA ASN A 168 -26.09 -9.13 -2.52
C ASN A 168 -25.86 -9.14 -1.00
N THR A 169 -26.88 -8.80 -0.20
CA THR A 169 -26.77 -8.84 1.27
C THR A 169 -26.58 -10.26 1.80
N LYS A 170 -27.25 -11.25 1.21
CA LYS A 170 -27.06 -12.67 1.54
C LYS A 170 -25.68 -13.17 1.11
N ASP A 171 -25.26 -12.86 -0.11
CA ASP A 171 -23.96 -13.27 -0.63
C ASP A 171 -22.81 -12.67 0.20
N ILE A 172 -22.92 -11.40 0.62
CA ILE A 172 -21.95 -10.76 1.51
C ILE A 172 -21.92 -11.44 2.89
N ALA A 173 -23.08 -11.81 3.44
CA ALA A 173 -23.14 -12.54 4.71
C ALA A 173 -22.50 -13.93 4.61
N GLU A 174 -22.73 -14.65 3.52
CA GLU A 174 -22.11 -15.96 3.27
C GLU A 174 -20.59 -15.85 3.11
N ILE A 175 -20.11 -14.91 2.27
CA ILE A 175 -18.67 -14.63 2.12
C ILE A 175 -18.05 -14.29 3.48
N LYS A 176 -18.68 -13.41 4.26
CA LYS A 176 -18.20 -13.06 5.61
C LYS A 176 -18.13 -14.26 6.55
N SER A 177 -19.03 -15.24 6.42
CA SER A 177 -19.01 -16.45 7.23
C SER A 177 -17.90 -17.43 6.86
N GLN A 178 -17.44 -17.40 5.60
CA GLN A 178 -16.37 -18.27 5.09
C GLN A 178 -14.98 -17.63 5.21
N MET A 179 -14.89 -16.30 5.40
CA MET A 179 -13.62 -15.61 5.58
C MET A 179 -13.09 -15.81 7.00
N ALA A 180 -11.81 -16.17 7.12
CA ALA A 180 -11.12 -16.19 8.40
C ALA A 180 -11.08 -14.77 8.99
N THR A 181 -11.52 -14.63 10.23
CA THR A 181 -11.48 -13.34 10.92
C THR A 181 -10.08 -13.07 11.49
N LYS A 182 -9.83 -11.81 11.84
CA LYS A 182 -8.62 -11.43 12.60
C LYS A 182 -8.52 -12.19 13.93
N GLU A 183 -9.66 -12.54 14.53
CA GLU A 183 -9.71 -13.30 15.77
C GLU A 183 -9.35 -14.78 15.54
N ASP A 184 -9.81 -15.38 14.44
CA ASP A 184 -9.40 -16.73 14.04
C ASP A 184 -7.90 -16.79 13.74
N PHE A 185 -7.37 -15.75 13.09
CA PHE A 185 -5.93 -15.63 12.89
C PHE A 185 -5.18 -15.52 14.23
N ASN A 186 -5.64 -14.69 15.17
CA ASN A 186 -5.03 -14.57 16.50
C ASN A 186 -5.04 -15.91 17.27
N LYS A 187 -6.14 -16.68 17.21
CA LYS A 187 -6.18 -18.03 17.80
C LYS A 187 -5.12 -18.96 17.20
N VAL A 188 -4.87 -18.85 15.89
CA VAL A 188 -3.76 -19.56 15.25
C VAL A 188 -2.41 -19.03 15.74
N MET A 189 -2.25 -17.71 15.93
CA MET A 189 -1.01 -17.11 16.47
C MET A 189 -0.68 -17.62 17.88
N ASP A 190 -1.69 -17.76 18.73
CA ASP A 190 -1.52 -18.23 20.11
C ASP A 190 -0.93 -19.64 20.15
N ASN A 191 -1.14 -20.47 19.12
CA ASN A 191 -0.51 -21.79 19.02
C ASN A 191 1.01 -21.74 18.73
N PHE A 192 1.56 -20.59 18.33
CA PHE A 192 2.99 -20.39 18.06
C PHE A 192 3.75 -19.74 19.21
N ILE A 193 3.07 -19.44 20.32
CA ILE A 193 3.68 -18.92 21.54
C ILE A 193 3.27 -19.84 22.69
N ASN A 194 4.24 -20.37 23.44
CA ASN A 194 3.90 -21.07 24.67
C ASN A 194 3.68 -20.01 25.78
N PRO A 195 2.46 -19.82 26.32
CA PRO A 195 2.16 -18.75 27.26
C PRO A 195 2.89 -18.90 28.60
N ASN A 196 3.30 -20.12 28.97
CA ASN A 196 3.97 -20.40 30.24
C ASN A 196 5.49 -20.20 30.15
N THR A 197 6.08 -20.37 28.96
CA THR A 197 7.54 -20.29 28.76
C THR A 197 7.97 -19.13 27.87
N TYR A 198 7.02 -18.39 27.28
CA TYR A 198 7.23 -17.34 26.27
C TYR A 198 8.10 -17.78 25.08
N LYS A 199 8.23 -19.10 24.86
CA LYS A 199 8.93 -19.66 23.72
C LYS A 199 8.14 -19.42 22.44
N HIS A 200 8.84 -18.90 21.44
CA HIS A 200 8.29 -18.66 20.13
C HIS A 200 8.58 -19.87 19.24
N PHE A 201 7.64 -20.20 18.37
CA PHE A 201 7.78 -21.28 17.40
C PHE A 201 7.69 -20.75 15.97
N LEU A 202 8.47 -21.33 15.08
CA LEU A 202 8.48 -21.07 13.63
C LEU A 202 8.04 -22.32 12.88
N LEU A 203 7.66 -22.14 11.62
CA LEU A 203 7.51 -23.24 10.66
C LEU A 203 8.79 -23.33 9.81
N MET A 204 9.42 -24.49 9.80
CA MET A 204 10.62 -24.78 9.01
C MET A 204 10.41 -26.14 8.35
N ASP A 205 10.53 -26.21 7.02
CA ASP A 205 10.28 -27.41 6.22
C ASP A 205 8.92 -28.08 6.52
N GLY A 206 7.88 -27.25 6.69
CA GLY A 206 6.52 -27.70 7.02
C GLY A 206 6.31 -28.14 8.48
N ASN A 207 7.35 -28.13 9.31
CA ASN A 207 7.29 -28.58 10.70
C ASN A 207 7.41 -27.42 11.69
N LYS A 208 6.70 -27.52 12.82
CA LYS A 208 6.81 -26.58 13.94
C LYS A 208 8.13 -26.80 14.70
N ILE A 209 8.90 -25.74 14.91
CA ILE A 209 10.19 -25.77 15.62
C ILE A 209 10.33 -24.55 16.53
N GLU A 210 11.02 -24.67 17.67
CA GLU A 210 11.34 -23.52 18.52
C GLU A 210 12.23 -22.53 17.77
N ALA A 211 11.91 -21.24 17.83
CA ALA A 211 12.53 -20.19 17.01
C ALA A 211 14.06 -20.14 17.18
N ASP A 212 14.56 -20.18 18.41
CA ASP A 212 16.00 -20.16 18.70
C ASP A 212 16.72 -21.37 18.07
N LEU A 213 16.10 -22.56 18.14
CA LEU A 213 16.65 -23.77 17.52
C LEU A 213 16.66 -23.67 15.99
N ALA A 214 15.63 -23.07 15.39
CA ALA A 214 15.57 -22.83 13.96
C ALA A 214 16.69 -21.89 13.50
N TYR A 215 16.87 -20.75 14.17
CA TYR A 215 17.97 -19.82 13.87
C TYR A 215 19.34 -20.48 14.03
N CYS A 216 19.55 -21.23 15.11
CA CYS A 216 20.78 -22.00 15.31
C CYS A 216 21.04 -22.98 14.16
N LYS A 217 20.02 -23.70 13.68
CA LYS A 217 20.16 -24.62 12.54
C LYS A 217 20.51 -23.87 11.25
N ILE A 218 19.83 -22.76 10.98
CA ILE A 218 20.08 -21.93 9.80
C ILE A 218 21.52 -21.40 9.81
N TYR A 219 21.93 -20.74 10.91
CA TYR A 219 23.27 -20.14 10.98
C TYR A 219 24.40 -21.17 10.98
N LYS A 220 24.20 -22.34 11.61
CA LYS A 220 25.16 -23.46 11.54
C LYS A 220 25.32 -24.06 10.15
N SER A 221 24.31 -23.92 9.28
CA SER A 221 24.35 -24.49 7.94
C SER A 221 25.14 -23.65 6.94
N ALA A 222 25.41 -22.38 7.26
CA ALA A 222 26.18 -21.48 6.40
C ALA A 222 27.66 -21.90 6.34
N LYS A 223 28.22 -21.92 5.13
CA LYS A 223 29.61 -22.31 4.86
C LYS A 223 30.53 -21.13 4.60
N ARG A 224 30.00 -20.02 4.09
CA ARG A 224 30.76 -18.86 3.61
C ARG A 224 30.23 -17.54 4.18
N SER A 225 28.92 -17.31 4.13
CA SER A 225 28.36 -16.00 4.48
C SER A 225 26.95 -16.07 5.04
N ILE A 226 26.61 -15.13 5.93
CA ILE A 226 25.27 -14.90 6.45
C ILE A 226 24.95 -13.40 6.30
N TYR A 227 23.88 -13.09 5.59
CA TYR A 227 23.32 -11.75 5.49
C TYR A 227 22.00 -11.68 6.26
N VAL A 228 21.93 -10.82 7.27
CA VAL A 228 20.70 -10.59 8.05
C VAL A 228 20.17 -9.20 7.78
N VAL A 229 18.92 -9.07 7.37
CA VAL A 229 18.23 -7.79 7.24
C VAL A 229 17.15 -7.71 8.31
N ASP A 230 17.34 -6.86 9.32
CA ASP A 230 16.39 -6.67 10.41
C ASP A 230 16.68 -5.37 11.17
N ASN A 231 15.64 -4.59 11.46
CA ASN A 231 15.74 -3.33 12.21
C ASN A 231 15.54 -3.48 13.72
N TYR A 232 15.38 -4.71 14.22
CA TYR A 232 15.15 -5.03 15.62
C TYR A 232 16.20 -6.00 16.19
N ILE A 233 17.48 -5.67 16.04
CA ILE A 233 18.59 -6.50 16.53
C ILE A 233 18.77 -6.28 18.04
N GLY A 234 18.83 -7.38 18.79
CA GLY A 234 19.15 -7.39 20.23
C GLY A 234 20.26 -8.37 20.56
N LEU A 235 20.69 -8.41 21.83
CA LEU A 235 21.75 -9.30 22.31
C LEU A 235 21.52 -10.77 21.93
N LYS A 236 20.29 -11.25 22.09
CA LYS A 236 19.90 -12.62 21.72
C LYS A 236 20.18 -12.97 20.26
N THR A 237 20.08 -11.99 19.35
CA THR A 237 20.41 -12.22 17.94
C THR A 237 21.91 -12.46 17.76
N LEU A 238 22.75 -11.70 18.46
CA LEU A 238 24.20 -11.91 18.46
C LEU A 238 24.55 -13.28 19.04
N GLU A 239 23.94 -13.64 20.17
CA GLU A 239 24.12 -14.96 20.80
C GLU A 239 23.69 -16.14 19.91
N LEU A 240 22.82 -15.94 18.93
CA LEU A 240 22.47 -16.96 17.96
C LEU A 240 23.46 -16.97 16.78
N LEU A 241 23.90 -15.79 16.33
CA LEU A 241 24.86 -15.65 15.23
C LEU A 241 26.23 -16.25 15.54
N ARG A 242 26.64 -16.31 16.82
CA ARG A 242 27.88 -16.99 17.24
C ARG A 242 27.96 -18.46 16.82
N PHE A 243 26.82 -19.09 16.50
CA PHE A 243 26.78 -20.49 16.09
C PHE A 243 27.13 -20.68 14.61
N ALA A 244 27.36 -19.61 13.86
CA ALA A 244 28.00 -19.69 12.56
C ALA A 244 29.37 -20.37 12.67
N GLY A 245 29.77 -21.09 11.62
CA GLY A 245 31.09 -21.73 11.56
C GLY A 245 32.23 -20.70 11.61
N GLU A 246 33.40 -21.13 12.07
CA GLU A 246 34.60 -20.30 12.03
C GLU A 246 34.94 -19.92 10.58
N GLY A 247 35.22 -18.64 10.33
CA GLY A 247 35.49 -18.12 8.99
C GLY A 247 34.26 -17.77 8.15
N VAL A 248 33.03 -17.94 8.67
CA VAL A 248 31.81 -17.48 8.01
C VAL A 248 31.66 -15.96 8.20
N GLU A 249 31.55 -15.21 7.11
CA GLU A 249 31.29 -13.77 7.16
C GLU A 249 29.83 -13.49 7.55
N ILE A 250 29.60 -12.63 8.54
CA ILE A 250 28.25 -12.22 8.97
C ILE A 250 28.08 -10.73 8.72
N VAL A 251 27.10 -10.36 7.91
CA VAL A 251 26.76 -8.96 7.64
C VAL A 251 25.31 -8.70 8.03
N VAL A 252 25.11 -7.81 9.01
CA VAL A 252 23.81 -7.38 9.49
C VAL A 252 23.47 -6.01 8.92
N PHE A 253 22.41 -5.95 8.13
CA PHE A 253 21.80 -4.71 7.63
C PHE A 253 20.72 -4.25 8.61
N SER A 254 21.04 -3.21 9.38
CA SER A 254 20.16 -2.66 10.40
C SER A 254 20.43 -1.18 10.65
N ASP A 255 19.35 -0.40 10.81
CA ASP A 255 19.43 0.93 11.42
C ASP A 255 19.12 0.90 12.92
N ASN A 256 18.85 -0.31 13.44
CA ASN A 256 18.57 -0.64 14.83
C ASN A 256 17.76 0.45 15.55
N ALA A 257 16.52 0.64 15.06
CA ALA A 257 15.67 1.77 15.46
C ALA A 257 15.46 1.74 16.98
N ARG A 258 16.13 2.67 17.69
CA ARG A 258 16.25 2.69 19.16
C ARG A 258 14.91 2.40 19.85
N ASN A 259 14.83 1.26 20.52
CA ASN A 259 13.81 0.93 21.51
C ASN A 259 14.48 0.37 22.77
N LYS A 260 13.73 0.22 23.86
CA LYS A 260 14.22 -0.16 25.20
C LYS A 260 15.00 -1.49 25.28
N ASN A 261 14.81 -2.40 24.31
CA ASN A 261 15.40 -3.75 24.28
C ASN A 261 16.32 -3.98 23.05
N MET A 262 16.75 -2.91 22.37
CA MET A 262 17.63 -2.99 21.21
C MET A 262 19.10 -3.11 21.60
N LEU A 263 19.91 -3.63 20.67
CA LEU A 263 21.36 -3.73 20.82
C LEU A 263 21.98 -2.35 21.09
N THR A 264 22.79 -2.25 22.13
CA THR A 264 23.57 -1.06 22.45
C THR A 264 25.02 -1.22 21.98
N GLU A 265 25.75 -0.10 21.88
CA GLU A 265 27.18 -0.12 21.53
C GLU A 265 28.01 -0.93 22.54
N SER A 266 27.70 -0.82 23.84
CA SER A 266 28.35 -1.63 24.90
C SER A 266 28.12 -3.12 24.68
N MET A 267 26.87 -3.55 24.48
CA MET A 267 26.54 -4.96 24.27
C MET A 267 27.24 -5.54 23.03
N LEU A 268 27.37 -4.74 21.97
CA LEU A 268 28.09 -5.16 20.77
C LEU A 268 29.60 -5.26 21.04
N SER A 269 30.17 -4.27 21.75
CA SER A 269 31.58 -4.29 22.13
C SER A 269 31.93 -5.49 23.01
N ASP A 270 31.10 -5.79 24.01
CA ASP A 270 31.27 -6.93 24.90
C ASP A 270 31.21 -8.25 24.09
N PHE A 271 30.22 -8.38 23.20
CA PHE A 271 30.08 -9.56 22.34
C PHE A 271 31.29 -9.78 21.43
N VAL A 272 31.80 -8.73 20.77
CA VAL A 272 32.97 -8.82 19.88
C VAL A 272 34.22 -9.18 20.67
N SER A 273 34.36 -8.68 21.90
CA SER A 273 35.45 -9.04 22.80
C SER A 273 35.39 -10.50 23.24
N ASP A 274 34.20 -11.00 23.57
CA ASP A 274 33.99 -12.37 24.05
C ASP A 274 34.11 -13.42 22.93
N TYR A 275 33.80 -13.05 21.69
CA TYR A 275 33.77 -13.94 20.52
C TYR A 275 34.57 -13.39 19.33
N PRO A 276 35.91 -13.24 19.45
CA PRO A 276 36.74 -12.60 18.43
C PRO A 276 36.81 -13.39 17.11
N SER A 277 36.44 -14.68 17.11
CA SER A 277 36.40 -15.53 15.90
C SER A 277 35.15 -15.31 15.04
N VAL A 278 34.15 -14.56 15.52
CA VAL A 278 32.92 -14.26 14.79
C VAL A 278 33.16 -13.02 13.91
N ASP A 279 33.25 -13.20 12.59
CA ASP A 279 33.38 -12.08 11.64
C ASP A 279 32.03 -11.36 11.45
N LEU A 280 31.73 -10.40 12.33
CA LEU A 280 30.46 -9.66 12.34
C LEU A 280 30.63 -8.21 11.87
N LYS A 281 29.83 -7.82 10.87
CA LYS A 281 29.82 -6.47 10.27
C LYS A 281 28.41 -5.89 10.28
N PHE A 282 28.28 -4.58 10.49
CA PHE A 282 27.00 -3.86 10.39
C PHE A 282 26.97 -2.91 9.20
N LYS A 283 25.81 -2.83 8.52
CA LYS A 283 25.51 -1.88 7.45
C LYS A 283 24.14 -1.24 7.70
N THR A 284 23.95 -0.02 7.24
CA THR A 284 22.65 0.68 7.36
C THR A 284 21.64 0.14 6.35
N ALA A 285 20.36 0.12 6.75
CA ALA A 285 19.27 -0.43 5.93
C ALA A 285 18.24 0.63 5.52
N GLY A 286 18.45 1.90 5.86
CA GLY A 286 17.61 3.04 5.47
C GLY A 286 16.20 3.03 6.09
N ARG A 287 15.99 2.28 7.17
CA ARG A 287 14.74 2.06 7.92
C ARG A 287 13.60 1.50 7.08
N LYS A 288 13.92 0.78 6.00
CA LYS A 288 12.93 0.28 5.03
C LYS A 288 12.33 -1.07 5.41
N TYR A 289 12.97 -1.84 6.28
CA TYR A 289 12.62 -3.23 6.54
C TYR A 289 12.09 -3.43 7.96
N HIS A 290 10.99 -4.19 8.09
CA HIS A 290 10.34 -4.49 9.38
C HIS A 290 10.37 -5.97 9.74
N ASP A 291 10.46 -6.85 8.74
CA ASP A 291 10.61 -8.29 8.91
C ASP A 291 12.09 -8.70 8.82
N ARG A 292 12.43 -9.82 9.45
CA ARG A 292 13.77 -10.40 9.39
C ARG A 292 13.92 -11.27 8.16
N TYR A 293 14.92 -10.96 7.34
CA TYR A 293 15.37 -11.82 6.26
C TYR A 293 16.76 -12.35 6.58
N VAL A 294 16.99 -13.63 6.32
CA VAL A 294 18.30 -14.27 6.46
C VAL A 294 18.65 -14.92 5.13
N ALA A 295 19.75 -14.50 4.50
CA ALA A 295 20.31 -15.19 3.35
C ALA A 295 21.64 -15.82 3.76
N ILE A 296 21.81 -17.11 3.48
CA ILE A 296 23.08 -17.81 3.68
C ILE A 296 23.72 -18.09 2.33
N ASP A 297 25.04 -18.01 2.30
CA ASP A 297 25.90 -18.35 1.16
C ASP A 297 25.46 -17.74 -0.17
N TYR A 298 24.96 -16.50 -0.11
CA TYR A 298 24.46 -15.75 -1.26
C TYR A 298 25.49 -15.69 -2.40
N GLY A 299 25.04 -15.97 -3.62
CA GLY A 299 25.89 -16.11 -4.80
C GLY A 299 26.75 -17.38 -4.82
N THR A 300 26.28 -18.47 -4.21
CA THR A 300 26.85 -19.83 -4.35
C THR A 300 25.78 -20.86 -4.67
N ASP A 301 26.21 -22.09 -4.97
CA ASP A 301 25.33 -23.25 -5.13
C ASP A 301 24.62 -23.67 -3.83
N ASP A 302 25.13 -23.25 -2.67
CA ASP A 302 24.56 -23.52 -1.34
C ASP A 302 23.64 -22.39 -0.85
N GLU A 303 23.30 -21.42 -1.72
CA GLU A 303 22.45 -20.28 -1.35
C GLU A 303 21.09 -20.73 -0.80
N ALA A 304 20.67 -20.13 0.32
CA ALA A 304 19.30 -20.24 0.81
C ALA A 304 18.84 -18.95 1.47
N VAL A 305 17.57 -18.60 1.24
CA VAL A 305 16.94 -17.39 1.80
C VAL A 305 15.76 -17.78 2.67
N TYR A 306 15.67 -17.16 3.85
CA TYR A 306 14.64 -17.39 4.85
C TYR A 306 13.95 -16.08 5.20
N LEU A 307 12.61 -16.09 5.18
CA LEU A 307 11.78 -15.07 5.80
C LEU A 307 11.46 -15.50 7.23
N CYS A 308 11.91 -14.71 8.20
CA CYS A 308 11.74 -14.97 9.63
C CYS A 308 10.84 -13.89 10.24
N ALA A 309 9.57 -13.90 9.86
CA ALA A 309 8.63 -12.89 10.30
C ALA A 309 8.23 -13.04 11.77
N ARG A 310 7.98 -11.92 12.45
CA ARG A 310 7.54 -11.87 13.85
C ARG A 310 6.09 -12.35 14.03
N ARG A 311 5.36 -12.51 12.92
CA ARG A 311 4.09 -13.24 12.81
C ARG A 311 4.35 -14.45 11.89
N PRO A 312 3.69 -15.61 12.06
CA PRO A 312 3.87 -16.78 11.21
C PRO A 312 3.62 -16.36 9.77
N THR A 313 4.71 -16.18 9.06
CA THR A 313 4.76 -16.07 7.63
C THR A 313 5.87 -17.03 7.24
N PHE A 314 5.51 -17.92 6.33
CA PHE A 314 6.24 -19.11 5.96
C PHE A 314 7.74 -18.83 5.77
N ALA A 315 8.62 -19.60 6.42
CA ALA A 315 9.98 -19.74 5.95
C ALA A 315 9.91 -20.59 4.68
N LEU A 316 9.65 -19.93 3.55
CA LEU A 316 9.75 -20.56 2.24
C LEU A 316 11.21 -20.50 1.82
N LYS A 317 11.82 -21.66 1.65
CA LYS A 317 13.02 -21.82 0.86
C LYS A 317 12.64 -21.44 -0.57
N ALA A 318 13.17 -20.32 -1.07
CA ALA A 318 13.16 -20.01 -2.50
C ALA A 318 14.17 -20.91 -3.21
#